data_AF-A0A1N6HM72-F1
#
_entry.id   AF-A0A1N6HM72-F1
#
_cell.length_a   1.000
_cell.length_b   1.000
_cell.length_c   1.000
_cell.angle_alpha   90.00
_cell.angle_beta   90.00
_cell.angle_gamma   90.00
#
_symmetry.space_group_name_H-M   'P 1'
#
loop_
_entity.id
_entity.type
_entity.pdbx_description
1 polymer ?
#
loop_
_entity_poly.entity_id
_entity_poly.type
_entity_poly.pdbx_seq_one_letter_code
_entity_poly.pdbx_strand_id
1 'polypeptide(L)'
;MAAGRKILAPDRKTRVRRGTPRSRMMAIVTACCCVVSTSANAAAVDCAGTLSGVYTTKAGNVLVLSSWRGAWTQVCNLNSEWKGVPAQTCWGWFAKINTAVAQVLEVRFHFPDGTSAACDQYLTWENAPSPEYVMLLDP
;
A
#
# COMPACT_ATOMS: atom_id res chain seq x y z
N MET A 1 34.31 47.97 77.59
CA MET A 1 33.92 48.36 76.21
C MET A 1 34.36 47.23 75.29
N ALA A 2 33.60 46.72 74.33
CA ALA A 2 32.19 46.80 73.98
C ALA A 2 31.93 45.55 73.13
N ALA A 3 30.69 45.07 73.17
CA ALA A 3 30.22 43.90 72.46
C ALA A 3 30.04 44.15 70.94
N GLY A 4 30.07 43.09 70.13
CA GLY A 4 29.73 43.15 68.71
C GLY A 4 29.36 41.77 68.14
N ARG A 5 28.08 41.40 68.23
CA ARG A 5 27.44 40.27 67.51
C ARG A 5 27.30 40.58 66.02
N LYS A 6 27.55 39.60 65.14
CA LYS A 6 26.86 39.39 63.83
C LYS A 6 26.86 37.88 63.53
N ILE A 7 25.73 37.17 63.74
CA ILE A 7 24.62 36.85 62.81
C ILE A 7 25.05 35.87 61.69
N LEU A 8 24.51 34.64 61.79
CA LEU A 8 24.53 33.55 60.81
C LEU A 8 23.80 33.93 59.51
N ALA A 9 24.30 33.42 58.36
CA ALA A 9 23.50 33.17 57.16
C ALA A 9 23.87 31.77 56.60
N PRO A 10 22.90 30.96 56.10
CA PRO A 10 23.17 29.65 55.51
C PRO A 10 23.14 29.72 53.98
N ASP A 11 24.05 29.03 53.26
CA ASP A 11 23.88 28.85 51.81
C ASP A 11 24.15 27.42 51.32
N ARG A 12 23.03 26.69 51.20
CA ARG A 12 22.60 25.87 50.06
C ARG A 12 23.62 24.86 49.49
N LYS A 13 23.70 23.68 50.14
CA LYS A 13 24.17 22.45 49.49
C LYS A 13 23.24 22.09 48.32
N THR A 14 23.78 22.10 47.11
CA THR A 14 23.22 21.54 45.88
C THR A 14 22.86 20.07 46.09
N ARG A 15 21.55 19.81 46.27
CA ARG A 15 21.01 18.45 46.37
C ARG A 15 20.97 17.85 44.96
N VAL A 16 21.99 17.08 44.61
CA VAL A 16 21.94 16.12 43.50
C VAL A 16 20.77 15.17 43.75
N ARG A 17 19.71 15.28 42.94
CA ARG A 17 18.59 14.34 42.95
C ARG A 17 19.08 12.99 42.43
N ARG A 18 19.36 12.04 43.32
CA ARG A 18 19.48 10.62 42.99
C ARG A 18 18.15 10.15 42.41
N GLY A 19 18.09 10.04 41.08
CA GLY A 19 17.01 9.35 40.38
C GLY A 19 17.00 7.88 40.77
N THR A 20 15.83 7.38 41.16
CA THR A 20 15.59 5.99 41.55
C THR A 20 15.81 5.01 40.38
N PRO A 21 16.41 3.83 40.61
CA PRO A 21 16.82 2.88 39.57
C PRO A 21 15.66 2.25 38.77
N ARG A 22 14.41 2.40 39.22
CA ARG A 22 13.20 1.90 38.52
C ARG A 22 12.90 2.61 37.20
N SER A 23 13.40 3.84 37.00
CA SER A 23 13.11 4.64 35.79
C SER A 23 13.96 4.26 34.57
N ARG A 24 15.08 3.55 34.76
CA ARG A 24 15.97 3.14 33.66
C ARG A 24 15.55 1.83 32.99
N MET A 25 14.89 0.93 33.74
CA MET A 25 14.40 -0.33 33.19
C MET A 25 13.20 -0.14 32.25
N MET A 26 12.33 0.83 32.52
CA MET A 26 11.18 1.11 31.65
C MET A 26 11.60 1.71 30.30
N ALA A 27 12.63 2.56 30.28
CA ALA A 27 13.15 3.16 29.04
C ALA A 27 13.80 2.13 28.11
N ILE A 28 14.44 1.09 28.65
CA ILE A 28 15.09 0.03 27.86
C ILE A 28 14.05 -0.90 27.23
N VAL A 29 12.96 -1.23 27.95
CA VAL A 29 11.88 -2.07 27.42
C VAL A 29 11.12 -1.37 26.28
N THR A 30 10.84 -0.07 26.41
CA THR A 30 10.17 0.71 25.36
C THR A 30 11.06 0.95 24.12
N ALA A 31 12.38 1.09 24.30
CA ALA A 31 13.32 1.23 23.18
C ALA A 31 13.54 -0.08 22.41
N CYS A 32 13.36 -1.24 23.05
CA CYS A 32 13.55 -2.55 22.43
C CYS A 32 12.37 -2.97 21.52
N CYS A 33 11.15 -2.50 21.80
CA CYS A 33 9.98 -2.79 20.96
C CYS A 33 9.97 -2.09 19.59
N CYS A 34 10.78 -1.05 19.38
CA CYS A 34 10.81 -0.30 18.11
C CYS A 34 11.72 -0.92 17.02
N VAL A 35 12.44 -2.01 17.31
CA VAL A 35 13.45 -2.57 16.40
C VAL A 35 12.92 -3.76 15.58
N VAL A 36 11.71 -4.23 15.84
CA VAL A 36 11.11 -5.37 15.12
C VAL A 36 10.07 -4.89 14.11
N SER A 37 10.47 -4.01 13.19
CA SER A 37 9.65 -3.68 12.02
C SER A 37 9.80 -4.81 11.00
N THR A 38 8.99 -5.86 11.12
CA THR A 38 8.89 -6.87 10.06
C THR A 38 8.38 -6.20 8.79
N SER A 39 9.05 -6.39 7.66
CA SER A 39 8.54 -5.92 6.36
C SER A 39 7.19 -6.60 6.09
N ALA A 40 6.14 -5.78 5.94
CA ALA A 40 4.87 -6.26 5.42
C ALA A 40 5.06 -6.53 3.93
N ASN A 41 5.40 -7.78 3.58
CA ASN A 41 5.31 -8.24 2.22
C ASN A 41 3.82 -8.36 1.90
N ALA A 42 3.33 -7.47 1.07
CA ALA A 42 1.96 -7.56 0.64
C ALA A 42 1.84 -8.72 -0.37
N ALA A 43 0.95 -9.66 -0.08
CA ALA A 43 0.77 -10.87 -0.87
C ALA A 43 0.18 -10.55 -2.25
N ALA A 44 0.44 -11.42 -3.22
CA ALA A 44 -0.23 -11.35 -4.52
C ALA A 44 -1.75 -11.44 -4.34
N VAL A 45 -2.49 -10.66 -5.12
CA VAL A 45 -3.95 -10.54 -5.02
C VAL A 45 -4.60 -10.94 -6.33
N ASP A 46 -5.54 -11.88 -6.25
CA ASP A 46 -6.40 -12.28 -7.35
C ASP A 46 -7.72 -11.52 -7.30
N CYS A 47 -7.97 -10.67 -8.29
CA CYS A 47 -9.18 -9.90 -8.41
C CYS A 47 -10.06 -10.48 -9.52
N ALA A 48 -11.10 -11.20 -9.11
CA ALA A 48 -12.05 -11.82 -10.01
C ALA A 48 -13.41 -11.13 -9.94
N GLY A 49 -14.08 -11.03 -11.09
CA GLY A 49 -15.41 -10.43 -11.18
C GLY A 49 -15.86 -10.23 -12.62
N THR A 50 -17.10 -9.78 -12.78
CA THR A 50 -17.68 -9.46 -14.09
C THR A 50 -17.24 -8.07 -14.54
N LEU A 51 -17.29 -7.83 -15.85
CA LEU A 51 -16.98 -6.54 -16.45
C LEU A 51 -18.26 -5.89 -16.97
N SER A 52 -18.59 -4.71 -16.43
CA SER A 52 -19.73 -3.90 -16.88
C SER A 52 -19.40 -3.05 -18.10
N GLY A 53 -18.11 -2.90 -18.43
CA GLY A 53 -17.70 -2.16 -19.62
C GLY A 53 -16.20 -2.28 -19.90
N VAL A 54 -15.87 -2.08 -21.17
CA VAL A 54 -14.51 -1.94 -21.67
C VAL A 54 -14.51 -0.82 -22.71
N TYR A 55 -13.48 0.03 -22.70
CA TYR A 55 -13.24 0.96 -23.80
C TYR A 55 -11.75 1.14 -24.06
N THR A 56 -11.46 1.62 -25.26
CA THR A 56 -10.09 1.92 -25.70
C THR A 56 -9.99 3.38 -26.10
N THR A 57 -8.95 4.07 -25.62
CA THR A 57 -8.69 5.47 -26.04
C THR A 57 -7.96 5.51 -27.38
N LYS A 58 -7.92 6.69 -28.03
CA LYS A 58 -7.09 6.91 -29.24
C LYS A 58 -5.61 6.58 -29.00
N ALA A 59 -5.12 6.76 -27.77
CA ALA A 59 -3.75 6.44 -27.39
C ALA A 59 -3.51 4.93 -27.19
N GLY A 60 -4.54 4.10 -27.29
CA GLY A 60 -4.46 2.64 -27.14
C GLY A 60 -4.65 2.14 -25.71
N ASN A 61 -4.97 3.01 -24.73
CA ASN A 61 -5.21 2.58 -23.35
C ASN A 61 -6.46 1.72 -23.30
N VAL A 62 -6.37 0.52 -22.75
CA VAL A 62 -7.50 -0.37 -22.49
C VAL A 62 -7.94 -0.17 -21.05
N LEU A 63 -9.18 0.28 -20.85
CA LEU A 63 -9.77 0.46 -19.54
C LEU A 63 -10.98 -0.45 -19.36
N VAL A 64 -11.10 -1.03 -18.17
CA VAL A 64 -12.21 -1.91 -17.78
C VAL A 64 -12.93 -1.36 -16.56
N LEU A 65 -14.25 -1.58 -16.53
CA LEU A 65 -15.09 -1.32 -15.37
C LEU A 65 -15.50 -2.67 -14.77
N SER A 66 -14.82 -3.07 -13.70
CA SER A 66 -15.02 -4.38 -13.05
C SER A 66 -15.91 -4.29 -11.81
N SER A 67 -16.58 -5.38 -11.46
CA SER A 67 -17.38 -5.48 -10.22
C SER A 67 -16.53 -5.41 -8.95
N TRP A 68 -15.29 -5.91 -9.00
CA TRP A 68 -14.38 -5.90 -7.85
C TRP A 68 -13.80 -4.52 -7.53
N ARG A 69 -13.72 -3.62 -8.52
CA ARG A 69 -13.22 -2.24 -8.31
C ARG A 69 -14.31 -1.19 -8.24
N GLY A 70 -15.37 -1.35 -9.04
CA GLY A 70 -16.43 -0.36 -9.21
C GLY A 70 -15.99 0.94 -9.91
N ALA A 71 -14.80 0.98 -10.51
CA ALA A 71 -14.25 2.16 -11.21
C ALA A 71 -13.42 1.74 -12.42
N TRP A 72 -13.14 2.70 -13.31
CA TRP A 72 -12.32 2.47 -14.51
C TRP A 72 -10.86 2.23 -14.16
N THR A 73 -10.34 1.09 -14.57
CA THR A 73 -8.97 0.66 -14.31
C THR A 73 -8.27 0.41 -15.63
N GLN A 74 -7.11 1.04 -15.85
CA GLN A 74 -6.30 0.76 -17.04
C GLN A 74 -5.56 -0.56 -16.85
N VAL A 75 -5.73 -1.47 -17.79
CA VAL A 75 -5.13 -2.81 -17.73
C VAL A 75 -3.83 -2.86 -18.53
N CYS A 76 -3.84 -2.30 -19.74
CA CYS A 76 -2.70 -2.32 -20.65
C CYS A 76 -2.84 -1.26 -21.75
N ASN A 77 -1.86 -1.17 -22.66
CA ASN A 77 -1.89 -0.32 -23.84
C ASN A 77 -1.65 -1.16 -25.12
N LEU A 78 -2.45 -0.94 -26.17
CA LEU A 78 -2.41 -1.69 -27.44
C LEU A 78 -1.32 -1.21 -28.41
N ASN A 79 -0.76 -0.02 -28.19
CA ASN A 79 0.19 0.64 -29.06
C ASN A 79 1.62 0.62 -28.51
N SER A 80 1.79 0.56 -27.19
CA SER A 80 3.10 0.59 -26.52
C SER A 80 3.14 -0.33 -25.30
N GLU A 81 4.34 -0.58 -24.77
CA GLU A 81 4.47 -1.27 -23.49
C GLU A 81 3.80 -0.48 -22.36
N TRP A 82 3.07 -1.18 -21.49
CA TRP A 82 2.42 -0.61 -20.31
C TRP A 82 2.91 -1.32 -19.06
N LYS A 83 3.77 -0.65 -18.27
CA LYS A 83 4.27 -1.16 -16.97
C LYS A 83 4.76 -2.63 -17.07
N GLY A 84 5.60 -2.91 -18.07
CA GLY A 84 6.15 -4.25 -18.33
C GLY A 84 5.24 -5.17 -19.16
N VAL A 85 4.03 -4.75 -19.54
CA VAL A 85 3.13 -5.50 -20.43
C VAL A 85 3.37 -5.11 -21.89
N PRO A 86 3.92 -6.00 -22.74
CA PRO A 86 4.10 -5.70 -24.15
C PRO A 86 2.77 -5.50 -24.87
N ALA A 87 2.74 -4.65 -25.90
CA ALA A 87 1.53 -4.38 -26.69
C ALA A 87 0.90 -5.66 -27.26
N GLN A 88 1.71 -6.62 -27.73
CA GLN A 88 1.23 -7.91 -28.23
C GLN A 88 0.48 -8.72 -27.16
N THR A 89 0.97 -8.73 -25.92
CA THR A 89 0.28 -9.35 -24.78
C THR A 89 -1.03 -8.63 -24.49
N CYS A 90 -1.03 -7.30 -24.55
CA CYS A 90 -2.24 -6.49 -24.36
C CYS A 90 -3.32 -6.81 -25.40
N TRP A 91 -2.97 -7.04 -26.66
CA TRP A 91 -3.93 -7.50 -27.68
C TRP A 91 -4.58 -8.83 -27.32
N GLY A 92 -3.80 -9.77 -26.78
CA GLY A 92 -4.31 -11.05 -26.29
C GLY A 92 -5.28 -10.87 -25.11
N TRP A 93 -4.96 -10.00 -24.16
CA TRP A 93 -5.86 -9.69 -23.03
C TRP A 93 -7.11 -8.94 -23.48
N PHE A 94 -6.97 -7.99 -24.40
CA PHE A 94 -8.09 -7.24 -24.95
C PHE A 94 -9.11 -8.17 -25.62
N ALA A 95 -8.66 -9.15 -26.39
CA ALA A 95 -9.55 -10.16 -26.96
C ALA A 95 -10.31 -10.94 -25.88
N LYS A 96 -9.62 -11.44 -24.84
CA LYS A 96 -10.24 -12.15 -23.72
C LYS A 96 -11.27 -11.29 -22.97
N ILE A 97 -10.92 -10.03 -22.70
CA ILE A 97 -11.79 -9.06 -22.03
C ILE A 97 -13.06 -8.83 -22.84
N ASN A 98 -12.96 -8.61 -24.15
CA ASN A 98 -14.13 -8.43 -25.01
C ASN A 98 -15.00 -9.68 -25.06
N THR A 99 -14.41 -10.88 -25.11
CA THR A 99 -15.17 -12.14 -24.99
C THR A 99 -15.92 -12.19 -23.67
N ALA A 100 -15.27 -11.83 -22.56
CA ALA A 100 -15.91 -11.84 -21.25
C ALA A 100 -17.10 -10.88 -21.17
N VAL A 101 -16.96 -9.67 -21.72
CA VAL A 101 -18.06 -8.70 -21.76
C VAL A 101 -19.21 -9.23 -22.63
N ALA A 102 -18.91 -9.78 -23.81
CA ALA A 102 -19.91 -10.27 -24.73
C ALA A 102 -20.70 -11.48 -24.19
N GLN A 103 -20.05 -12.31 -23.38
CA GLN A 103 -20.62 -13.55 -22.83
C GLN A 103 -21.01 -13.43 -21.34
N VAL A 104 -20.82 -12.26 -20.73
CA VAL A 104 -21.07 -12.02 -19.30
C VAL A 104 -20.31 -13.02 -18.41
N LEU A 105 -19.05 -13.29 -18.78
CA LEU A 105 -18.17 -14.19 -18.04
C LEU A 105 -17.37 -13.45 -16.96
N GLU A 106 -16.89 -14.21 -15.99
CA GLU A 106 -15.98 -13.67 -14.98
C GLU A 106 -14.56 -13.58 -15.54
N VAL A 107 -13.82 -12.53 -15.15
CA VAL A 107 -12.42 -12.35 -15.49
C VAL A 107 -11.61 -12.20 -14.22
N ARG A 108 -10.50 -12.92 -14.14
CA ARG A 108 -9.51 -12.76 -13.08
C ARG A 108 -8.31 -11.95 -13.55
N PHE A 109 -7.97 -10.93 -12.77
CA PHE A 109 -6.76 -10.15 -12.88
C PHE A 109 -5.86 -10.51 -11.71
N HIS A 110 -4.66 -11.00 -11.98
CA HIS A 110 -3.68 -11.29 -10.94
C HIS A 110 -2.68 -10.16 -10.82
N PHE A 111 -2.53 -9.62 -9.63
CA PHE A 111 -1.55 -8.59 -9.32
C PHE A 111 -0.46 -9.20 -8.43
N PRO A 112 0.79 -9.28 -8.93
CA PRO A 112 1.88 -9.92 -8.21
C PRO A 112 2.35 -9.05 -7.03
N ASP A 113 2.11 -7.74 -7.13
CA ASP A 113 2.44 -6.77 -6.12
C ASP A 113 1.22 -6.54 -5.22
N GLY A 114 1.36 -6.82 -3.93
CA GLY A 114 0.34 -6.45 -2.94
C GLY A 114 0.28 -4.94 -2.68
N THR A 115 0.42 -4.10 -3.72
CA THR A 115 0.26 -2.65 -3.62
C THR A 115 -1.10 -2.25 -3.07
N SER A 116 -2.05 -3.18 -2.97
CA SER A 116 -3.29 -3.04 -2.21
C SER A 116 -3.60 -4.32 -1.43
N ALA A 117 -4.20 -4.16 -0.25
CA ALA A 117 -4.62 -5.29 0.59
C ALA A 117 -5.91 -5.97 0.10
N ALA A 118 -6.65 -5.32 -0.79
CA ALA A 118 -7.92 -5.80 -1.35
C ALA A 118 -8.15 -5.20 -2.75
N CYS A 119 -8.97 -5.89 -3.54
CA CYS A 119 -9.25 -5.56 -4.93
C CYS A 119 -9.92 -4.19 -5.14
N ASP A 120 -10.74 -3.77 -4.19
CA ASP A 120 -11.46 -2.50 -4.22
C ASP A 120 -10.55 -1.29 -3.90
N GLN A 121 -9.36 -1.52 -3.34
CA GLN A 121 -8.41 -0.47 -2.95
C GLN A 121 -7.39 -0.13 -4.03
N TYR A 122 -7.32 -0.89 -5.13
CA TYR A 122 -6.35 -0.63 -6.18
C TYR A 122 -6.50 0.76 -6.79
N LEU A 123 -5.37 1.33 -7.23
CA LEU A 123 -5.39 2.57 -7.98
C LEU A 123 -6.14 2.40 -9.30
N THR A 124 -6.76 3.46 -9.78
CA THR A 124 -7.59 3.50 -11.00
C THR A 124 -6.88 4.27 -12.11
N TRP A 125 -7.44 4.21 -13.32
CA TRP A 125 -6.90 4.92 -14.49
C TRP A 125 -5.42 4.56 -14.75
N GLU A 126 -4.61 5.52 -15.16
CA GLU A 126 -3.18 5.33 -15.44
C GLU A 126 -2.34 4.93 -14.21
N ASN A 127 -2.85 5.16 -13.01
CA ASN A 127 -2.15 4.79 -11.78
C ASN A 127 -2.36 3.33 -11.38
N ALA A 128 -3.29 2.62 -12.04
CA ALA A 128 -3.53 1.20 -11.81
C ALA A 128 -2.26 0.35 -12.04
N PRO A 129 -1.94 -0.62 -11.16
CA PRO A 129 -0.84 -1.54 -11.42
C PRO A 129 -1.14 -2.40 -12.65
N SER A 130 -0.09 -2.89 -13.31
CA SER A 130 -0.25 -3.89 -14.37
C SER A 130 -0.55 -5.24 -13.72
N PRO A 131 -1.55 -5.99 -14.20
CA PRO A 131 -1.69 -7.38 -13.82
C PRO A 131 -0.54 -8.19 -14.44
N GLU A 132 -0.17 -9.29 -13.79
CA GLU A 132 0.74 -10.29 -14.37
C GLU A 132 0.02 -11.12 -15.44
N TYR A 133 -1.26 -11.44 -15.21
CA TYR A 133 -2.09 -12.11 -16.19
C TYR A 133 -3.57 -11.72 -16.10
N VAL A 134 -4.26 -11.91 -17.23
CA VAL A 134 -5.71 -11.80 -17.35
C VAL A 134 -6.26 -13.15 -17.81
N MET A 135 -7.12 -13.75 -16.99
CA MET A 135 -7.71 -15.07 -17.22
C MET A 135 -9.23 -14.93 -17.39
N LEU A 136 -9.74 -15.53 -18.47
CA LEU A 136 -11.18 -15.72 -18.67
C LEU A 136 -11.60 -16.94 -17.84
N LEU A 137 -12.61 -16.78 -16.98
CA LEU A 137 -13.19 -17.86 -16.20
C LEU A 137 -14.50 -18.29 -16.87
N ASP A 138 -14.58 -19.57 -17.22
CA ASP A 138 -15.79 -20.24 -17.68
C ASP A 138 -16.51 -20.82 -16.44
N PRO A 139 -17.84 -20.65 -16.28
CA PRO A 139 -18.61 -21.24 -15.19
C PRO A 139 -18.51 -22.77 -15.06
#